data_AF-A0A090QGZ1-F1
#
_entry.id   AF-A0A090QGZ1-F1
#
_cell.length_a   1.000
_cell.length_b   1.000
_cell.length_c   1.000
_cell.angle_alpha   90.00
_cell.angle_beta   90.00
_cell.angle_gamma   90.00
#
_symmetry.space_group_name_H-M   'P 1'
#
loop_
_entity.id
_entity.type
_entity.pdbx_description
1 polymer ?
#
loop_
_entity_poly.entity_id
_entity_poly.type
_entity_poly.pdbx_seq_one_letter_code
_entity_poly.pdbx_strand_id
1 'polypeptide(L)'
;MLRHPASYRDPSGYIFKQEGEYLRHINQPYFIEYNTIKNNGIYEQLWNKNWLIKHEEISVSEDKIILRPDQLDFITYPYEWSFTAYKHAAQLTLRIQLFLLENGFSLKDASAFNITFHKGKAIFIDTLSIERYRDNEPWKGLKQFNEHFFAPLLLAQRHGSYYLKSLQHRINGFPLDEASKLLSWKSKLSPTIYSHIHF
;
A
#
# COMPACT_ATOMS: atom_id res chain seq x y z
N MET A 1 12.72 -20.94 10.67
CA MET A 1 11.71 -20.00 10.12
C MET A 1 12.20 -19.51 8.77
N LEU A 2 11.46 -19.77 7.69
CA LEU A 2 11.78 -19.23 6.36
C LEU A 2 11.05 -17.88 6.20
N ARG A 3 11.82 -16.78 6.13
CA ARG A 3 11.29 -15.43 5.89
C ARG A 3 10.71 -15.38 4.47
N HIS A 4 9.54 -14.77 4.32
CA HIS A 4 8.92 -14.60 3.01
C HIS A 4 9.73 -13.58 2.17
N PRO A 5 10.09 -13.87 0.91
CA PRO A 5 10.92 -12.99 0.08
C PRO A 5 10.34 -11.58 -0.12
N ALA A 6 9.01 -11.45 -0.15
CA ALA A 6 8.32 -10.16 -0.29
C ALA A 6 8.52 -9.22 0.93
N SER A 7 9.12 -9.71 2.01
CA SER A 7 9.31 -8.97 3.25
C SER A 7 10.78 -8.58 3.50
N TYR A 8 11.63 -8.75 2.49
CA TYR A 8 13.07 -8.56 2.59
C TYR A 8 13.42 -7.06 2.57
N ARG A 9 13.30 -6.36 3.72
CA ARG A 9 14.00 -5.10 4.12
C ARG A 9 13.26 -4.23 5.14
N ASP A 10 12.01 -4.53 5.50
CA ASP A 10 11.26 -3.68 6.43
C ASP A 10 11.81 -3.79 7.87
N PRO A 11 12.31 -2.70 8.49
CA PRO A 11 12.73 -2.71 9.89
C PRO A 11 11.55 -2.91 10.85
N SER A 12 10.31 -2.65 10.41
CA SER A 12 9.11 -2.81 11.24
C SER A 12 8.74 -4.27 11.51
N GLY A 13 9.05 -5.19 10.58
CA GLY A 13 8.66 -6.58 10.74
C GLY A 13 8.87 -7.44 9.51
N TYR A 14 8.41 -8.69 9.59
CA TYR A 14 8.40 -9.55 8.42
C TYR A 14 7.31 -10.62 8.38
N ILE A 15 6.95 -11.03 7.16
CA ILE A 15 6.07 -12.19 6.93
C ILE A 15 6.89 -13.48 6.92
N PHE A 16 6.36 -14.54 7.51
CA PHE A 16 6.90 -15.89 7.44
C PHE A 16 5.76 -16.92 7.37
N LYS A 17 6.07 -18.14 6.93
CA LYS A 17 5.11 -19.24 6.86
C LYS A 17 5.41 -20.26 7.95
N GLN A 18 4.39 -20.66 8.70
CA GLN A 18 4.46 -21.72 9.71
C GLN A 18 3.21 -22.58 9.63
N GLU A 19 3.37 -23.91 9.59
CA GLU A 19 2.24 -24.86 9.58
C GLU A 19 1.18 -24.61 8.48
N GLY A 20 1.58 -24.02 7.36
CA GLY A 20 0.68 -23.69 6.26
C GLY A 20 0.12 -22.27 6.30
N GLU A 21 0.21 -21.58 7.43
CA GLU A 21 -0.32 -20.23 7.63
C GLU A 21 0.75 -19.14 7.42
N TYR A 22 0.34 -18.00 6.89
CA TYR A 22 1.13 -16.77 6.84
C TYR A 22 0.98 -16.00 8.13
N LEU A 23 2.11 -15.71 8.77
CA LEU A 23 2.22 -14.96 10.01
C LEU A 23 3.09 -13.73 9.81
N ARG A 24 2.85 -12.70 10.60
CA ARG A 24 3.64 -11.47 10.61
C ARG A 24 4.34 -11.31 11.95
N HIS A 25 5.67 -11.24 11.91
CA HIS A 25 6.50 -10.82 13.02
C HIS A 25 6.60 -9.29 13.02
N ILE A 26 6.38 -8.66 14.17
CA ILE A 26 6.70 -7.24 14.39
C ILE A 26 7.99 -7.17 15.19
N ASN A 27 8.91 -6.30 14.78
CA ASN A 27 10.17 -6.08 15.49
C ASN A 27 9.96 -5.04 16.61
N GLN A 28 10.71 -5.19 17.71
CA GLN A 28 10.64 -4.34 18.90
C GLN A 28 10.64 -2.81 18.62
N PRO A 29 11.45 -2.26 17.67
CA PRO A 29 11.40 -0.83 17.37
C PRO A 29 10.04 -0.31 16.92
N TYR A 30 9.15 -1.19 16.46
CA TYR A 30 7.83 -0.84 15.96
C TYR A 30 6.70 -1.05 16.98
N PHE A 31 6.98 -1.55 18.18
CA PHE A 31 5.93 -1.84 19.17
C PHE A 31 5.18 -0.60 19.62
N ILE A 32 5.90 0.50 19.85
CA ILE A 32 5.29 1.77 20.25
C ILE A 32 4.31 2.23 19.16
N GLU A 33 4.74 2.17 17.90
CA GLU A 33 3.92 2.57 16.76
C GLU A 33 2.69 1.67 16.63
N TYR A 34 2.90 0.35 16.61
CA TYR A 34 1.84 -0.65 16.51
C TYR A 34 0.79 -0.52 17.63
N ASN A 35 1.23 -0.43 18.89
CA ASN A 35 0.35 -0.29 20.04
C ASN A 35 -0.38 1.05 20.04
N THR A 36 0.24 2.13 19.57
CA THR A 36 -0.44 3.43 19.46
C THR A 36 -1.58 3.36 18.46
N ILE A 37 -1.34 2.79 17.28
CA ILE A 37 -2.37 2.63 16.23
C ILE A 37 -3.52 1.74 16.72
N LYS A 38 -3.18 0.62 17.37
CA LYS A 38 -4.14 -0.30 17.99
C LYS A 38 -4.98 0.39 19.05
N ASN A 39 -4.35 1.07 20.02
CA ASN A 39 -5.06 1.71 21.14
C ASN A 39 -5.94 2.88 20.72
N ASN A 40 -5.69 3.49 19.55
CA ASN A 40 -6.55 4.50 18.96
C ASN A 40 -7.72 3.92 18.13
N GLY A 41 -7.88 2.60 18.10
CA GLY A 41 -9.00 1.95 17.40
C GLY A 41 -8.88 1.98 15.87
N ILE A 42 -7.70 2.29 15.33
CA ILE A 42 -7.51 2.51 13.89
C ILE A 42 -7.68 1.21 13.12
N TYR A 43 -7.15 0.11 13.64
CA TYR A 43 -7.28 -1.20 13.01
C TYR A 43 -8.74 -1.65 12.98
N GLU A 44 -9.49 -1.55 14.08
CA GLU A 44 -10.91 -1.92 14.12
C GLU A 44 -11.72 -1.12 13.10
N GLN A 45 -11.47 0.19 12.99
CA GLN A 45 -12.18 1.04 12.03
C GLN A 45 -11.87 0.65 10.58
N LEU A 46 -10.63 0.31 10.25
CA LEU A 46 -10.25 -0.16 8.91
C LEU A 46 -10.82 -1.55 8.61
N TRP A 47 -10.87 -2.45 9.58
CA TRP A 47 -11.48 -3.78 9.44
C TRP A 47 -12.99 -3.68 9.19
N ASN A 48 -13.70 -2.83 9.95
CA ASN A 48 -15.14 -2.60 9.77
C ASN A 48 -15.49 -2.10 8.36
N LYS A 49 -14.58 -1.38 7.72
CA LYS A 49 -14.73 -0.91 6.33
C LYS A 49 -14.27 -1.94 5.28
N ASN A 50 -13.70 -3.07 5.70
CA ASN A 50 -13.01 -4.04 4.84
C ASN A 50 -11.88 -3.40 4.01
N TRP A 51 -11.17 -2.42 4.58
CA TRP A 51 -10.09 -1.71 3.90
C TRP A 51 -8.71 -2.30 4.18
N LEU A 52 -8.52 -2.84 5.38
CA LEU A 52 -7.30 -3.53 5.81
C LEU A 52 -7.64 -4.99 6.11
N ILE A 53 -6.72 -5.90 5.80
CA ILE A 53 -6.79 -7.29 6.23
C ILE A 53 -6.92 -7.38 7.76
N LYS A 54 -7.93 -8.12 8.20
CA LYS A 54 -8.09 -8.40 9.63
C LYS A 54 -6.91 -9.22 10.10
N HIS A 55 -6.46 -8.96 11.32
CA HIS A 55 -5.41 -9.76 11.94
C HIS A 55 -5.67 -9.92 13.43
N GLU A 56 -5.15 -11.00 13.98
CA GLU A 56 -5.23 -11.33 15.40
C GLU A 56 -3.81 -11.41 15.98
N GLU A 57 -3.64 -10.95 17.21
CA GLU A 57 -2.41 -11.19 17.97
C GLU A 57 -2.43 -12.62 18.51
N ILE A 58 -1.52 -13.47 18.03
CA ILE A 58 -1.41 -14.86 18.51
C ILE A 58 -0.29 -15.04 19.54
N SER A 59 0.65 -14.10 19.60
CA SER A 59 1.72 -14.07 20.61
C SER A 59 2.17 -12.64 20.82
N VAL A 60 2.18 -12.19 22.08
CA VAL A 60 2.68 -10.88 22.49
C VAL A 60 3.67 -11.11 23.63
N SER A 61 4.93 -10.70 23.44
CA SER A 61 5.97 -10.71 24.46
C SER A 61 6.81 -9.44 24.40
N GLU A 62 7.73 -9.27 25.34
CA GLU A 62 8.66 -8.13 25.37
C GLU A 62 9.58 -8.05 24.14
N ASP A 63 9.84 -9.19 23.50
CA ASP A 63 10.78 -9.30 22.36
C ASP A 63 10.09 -9.34 20.99
N LYS A 64 8.84 -9.84 20.91
CA LYS A 64 8.13 -10.03 19.64
C LYS A 64 6.62 -9.93 19.77
N ILE A 65 5.99 -9.41 18.72
CA ILE A 65 4.55 -9.54 18.48
C ILE A 65 4.37 -10.36 17.21
N ILE A 66 3.53 -11.39 17.28
CA ILE A 66 3.17 -12.22 16.13
C ILE A 66 1.69 -12.00 15.83
N LEU A 67 1.43 -11.55 14.61
CA LEU A 67 0.08 -11.40 14.07
C LEU A 67 -0.24 -12.56 13.13
N ARG A 68 -1.48 -13.03 13.20
CA ARG A 68 -2.09 -13.90 12.21
C ARG A 68 -3.12 -13.09 11.42
N PRO A 69 -2.79 -12.62 10.20
CA PRO A 69 -3.79 -12.06 9.31
C PRO A 69 -4.79 -13.14 8.86
N ASP A 70 -5.98 -12.72 8.44
CA ASP A 70 -6.92 -13.59 7.71
C ASP A 70 -6.18 -14.21 6.52
N GLN A 71 -6.26 -15.53 6.39
CA GLN A 71 -5.57 -16.23 5.31
C GLN A 71 -6.31 -15.98 3.98
N LEU A 72 -5.55 -15.60 2.94
CA LEU A 72 -6.07 -15.35 1.61
C LEU A 72 -5.76 -16.54 0.70
N ASP A 73 -6.77 -16.99 -0.06
CA ASP A 73 -6.63 -18.14 -0.98
C ASP A 73 -5.60 -17.88 -2.08
N PHE A 74 -5.54 -16.65 -2.58
CA PHE A 74 -4.58 -16.22 -3.59
C PHE A 74 -4.24 -14.72 -3.44
N ILE A 75 -3.04 -14.37 -3.89
CA ILE A 75 -2.58 -12.98 -4.00
C ILE A 75 -2.48 -12.63 -5.48
N THR A 76 -3.09 -11.52 -5.87
CA THR A 76 -2.93 -10.94 -7.20
C THR A 76 -1.91 -9.81 -7.16
N TYR A 77 -1.15 -9.65 -8.23
CA TYR A 77 -0.15 -8.61 -8.36
C TYR A 77 -0.62 -7.46 -9.26
N PRO A 78 -0.06 -6.25 -9.09
CA PRO A 78 -0.51 -5.07 -9.84
C PRO A 78 -0.52 -5.22 -11.36
N TYR A 79 0.45 -5.95 -11.90
CA TYR A 79 0.58 -6.18 -13.35
C TYR A 79 -0.42 -7.20 -13.90
N GLU A 80 -1.23 -7.85 -13.05
CA GLU A 80 -2.30 -8.78 -13.42
C GLU A 80 -3.68 -8.10 -13.46
N TRP A 81 -3.77 -6.86 -12.96
CA TRP A 81 -5.04 -6.18 -12.79
C TRP A 81 -5.58 -5.56 -14.08
N SER A 82 -6.90 -5.59 -14.21
CA SER A 82 -7.61 -4.77 -15.20
C SER A 82 -7.54 -3.28 -14.83
N PHE A 83 -7.82 -2.39 -15.78
CA PHE A 83 -7.88 -0.94 -15.51
C PHE A 83 -8.81 -0.59 -14.35
N THR A 84 -9.99 -1.23 -14.28
CA THR A 84 -10.95 -1.00 -13.20
C THR A 84 -10.44 -1.49 -11.85
N ALA A 85 -9.82 -2.66 -11.79
CA ALA A 85 -9.19 -3.17 -10.56
C ALA A 85 -8.06 -2.22 -10.11
N TYR A 86 -7.20 -1.81 -11.04
CA TYR A 86 -6.13 -0.86 -10.75
C TYR A 86 -6.65 0.47 -10.19
N LYS A 87 -7.75 1.00 -10.75
CA LYS A 87 -8.43 2.19 -10.24
C LYS A 87 -9.00 1.97 -8.83
N HIS A 88 -9.62 0.82 -8.56
CA HIS A 88 -10.14 0.50 -7.23
C HIS A 88 -9.03 0.40 -6.18
N ALA A 89 -7.88 -0.18 -6.54
CA ALA A 89 -6.70 -0.23 -5.68
C ALA A 89 -6.18 1.19 -5.36
N ALA A 90 -6.00 2.04 -6.38
CA ALA A 90 -5.59 3.43 -6.18
C ALA A 90 -6.56 4.21 -5.28
N GLN A 91 -7.87 4.04 -5.49
CA GLN A 91 -8.90 4.68 -4.69
C GLN A 91 -8.90 4.18 -3.24
N LEU A 92 -8.64 2.88 -3.00
CA LEU A 92 -8.51 2.35 -1.65
C LEU A 92 -7.31 2.97 -0.93
N THR A 93 -6.14 3.05 -1.57
CA THR A 93 -4.94 3.68 -0.98
C THR A 93 -5.24 5.13 -0.55
N LEU A 94 -5.87 5.92 -1.43
CA LEU A 94 -6.23 7.31 -1.10
C LEU A 94 -7.27 7.42 0.02
N ARG A 95 -8.29 6.54 0.03
CA ARG A 95 -9.30 6.51 1.10
C ARG A 95 -8.69 6.18 2.45
N ILE A 96 -7.77 5.21 2.49
CA ILE A 96 -7.03 4.87 3.70
C ILE A 96 -6.17 6.06 4.12
N GLN A 97 -5.40 6.66 3.21
CA GLN A 97 -4.56 7.81 3.53
C GLN A 97 -5.36 8.98 4.12
N LEU A 98 -6.49 9.34 3.49
CA LEU A 98 -7.35 10.43 3.97
C LEU A 98 -7.92 10.12 5.36
N PHE A 99 -8.44 8.89 5.55
CA PHE A 99 -8.93 8.44 6.84
C PHE A 99 -7.84 8.47 7.93
N LEU A 100 -6.64 8.00 7.63
CA LEU A 100 -5.53 8.03 8.57
C LEU A 100 -5.17 9.46 8.94
N LEU A 101 -5.09 10.36 7.96
CA LEU A 101 -4.75 11.76 8.18
C LEU A 101 -5.75 12.45 9.11
N GLU A 102 -7.05 12.20 8.92
CA GLU A 102 -8.12 12.70 9.80
C GLU A 102 -8.02 12.19 11.25
N ASN A 103 -7.29 11.09 11.46
CA ASN A 103 -7.11 10.46 12.77
C ASN A 103 -5.68 10.59 13.31
N GLY A 104 -4.83 11.47 12.75
CA GLY A 104 -3.46 11.69 13.23
C GLY A 104 -2.44 10.62 12.81
N PHE A 105 -2.72 9.88 11.73
CA PHE A 105 -1.87 8.85 11.16
C PHE A 105 -1.62 9.08 9.66
N SER A 106 -0.75 8.28 9.05
CA SER A 106 -0.41 8.37 7.63
C SER A 106 0.11 7.02 7.12
N LEU A 107 -0.05 6.76 5.82
CA LEU A 107 0.62 5.65 5.14
C LEU A 107 2.05 6.07 4.78
N LYS A 108 3.05 5.34 5.29
CA LYS A 108 4.46 5.54 4.91
C LYS A 108 4.82 4.88 3.58
N ASP A 109 4.09 3.83 3.20
CA ASP A 109 4.27 3.07 1.95
C ASP A 109 2.94 2.99 1.17
N ALA A 110 2.94 3.55 -0.03
CA ALA A 110 1.82 3.60 -0.96
C ALA A 110 2.02 2.66 -2.16
N SER A 111 2.82 1.60 -1.99
CA SER A 111 3.07 0.60 -3.03
C SER A 111 1.79 -0.13 -3.43
N ALA A 112 1.59 -0.29 -4.74
CA ALA A 112 0.54 -1.16 -5.28
C ALA A 112 0.69 -2.62 -4.83
N PHE A 113 1.88 -3.08 -4.45
CA PHE A 113 2.08 -4.45 -3.94
C PHE A 113 1.48 -4.66 -2.53
N ASN A 114 1.07 -3.60 -1.85
CA ASN A 114 0.40 -3.67 -0.55
C ASN A 114 -1.13 -3.84 -0.69
N ILE A 115 -1.63 -4.00 -1.91
CA ILE A 115 -3.05 -4.26 -2.21
C ILE A 115 -3.18 -5.60 -2.94
N THR A 116 -4.24 -6.32 -2.61
CA THR A 116 -4.73 -7.47 -3.39
C THR A 116 -6.26 -7.40 -3.49
N PHE A 117 -6.88 -8.42 -4.07
CA PHE A 117 -8.34 -8.55 -4.16
C PHE A 117 -8.82 -9.75 -3.35
N HIS A 118 -9.77 -9.50 -2.44
CA HIS A 118 -10.45 -10.54 -1.69
C HIS A 118 -11.96 -10.38 -1.87
N LYS A 119 -12.65 -11.46 -2.26
CA LYS A 119 -14.10 -11.46 -2.52
C LYS A 119 -14.54 -10.33 -3.46
N GLY A 120 -13.75 -10.08 -4.51
CA GLY A 120 -14.03 -9.05 -5.53
C GLY A 120 -13.76 -7.61 -5.10
N LYS A 121 -13.24 -7.36 -3.89
CA LYS A 121 -12.92 -6.02 -3.39
C LYS A 121 -11.42 -5.86 -3.19
N ALA A 122 -10.91 -4.68 -3.51
CA ALA A 122 -9.53 -4.32 -3.16
C ALA A 122 -9.40 -4.31 -1.63
N ILE A 123 -8.29 -4.85 -1.13
CA ILE A 123 -7.97 -4.89 0.30
C ILE A 123 -6.48 -4.59 0.50
N PHE A 124 -6.17 -3.76 1.49
CA PHE A 124 -4.80 -3.47 1.89
C PHE A 124 -4.28 -4.57 2.82
N ILE A 125 -3.07 -5.06 2.58
CA ILE A 125 -2.52 -6.23 3.28
C ILE A 125 -1.29 -5.92 4.14
N ASP A 126 -0.78 -4.70 4.10
CA ASP A 126 0.39 -4.29 4.87
C ASP A 126 0.05 -3.53 6.16
N THR A 127 -0.14 -4.27 7.25
CA THR A 127 -0.45 -3.69 8.57
C THR A 127 0.60 -2.69 9.07
N LEU A 128 1.87 -2.87 8.70
CA LEU A 128 2.98 -2.06 9.23
C LEU A 128 3.30 -0.84 8.36
N SER A 129 2.47 -0.51 7.36
CA SER A 129 2.63 0.73 6.58
C SER A 129 2.06 1.97 7.29
N ILE A 130 1.32 1.82 8.39
CA ILE A 130 0.67 2.95 9.07
C ILE A 130 1.62 3.52 10.12
N GLU A 131 1.84 4.83 10.10
CA GLU A 131 2.62 5.56 11.11
C GLU A 131 1.85 6.79 11.61
N ARG A 132 2.25 7.35 12.75
CA ARG A 132 1.78 8.63 13.25
C ARG A 132 2.10 9.73 12.24
N TYR A 133 1.09 10.56 12.00
CA TYR A 133 1.27 11.78 11.23
C TYR A 133 2.16 12.76 12.00
N ARG A 134 2.94 13.54 11.25
CA ARG A 134 3.75 14.63 11.79
C ARG A 134 3.26 15.92 11.18
N ASP A 135 2.86 16.86 12.03
CA ASP A 135 2.24 18.10 11.59
C ASP A 135 3.12 18.85 10.59
N ASN A 136 2.47 19.33 9.52
CA ASN A 136 3.10 20.04 8.41
C ASN A 136 4.07 19.21 7.56
N GLU A 137 4.18 17.89 7.78
CA GLU A 137 4.90 17.03 6.84
C GLU A 137 3.99 16.66 5.65
N PRO A 138 4.52 16.66 4.41
CA PRO A 138 3.80 16.14 3.26
C PRO A 138 3.65 14.62 3.37
N TRP A 139 2.70 14.05 2.61
CA TRP A 139 2.55 12.61 2.55
C TRP A 139 3.79 11.96 1.91
N LYS A 140 4.58 11.24 2.72
CA LYS A 140 5.81 10.54 2.29
C LYS A 140 5.56 9.56 1.13
N GLY A 141 4.40 8.91 1.14
CA GLY A 141 3.99 7.96 0.10
C GLY A 141 3.54 8.61 -1.22
N LEU A 142 3.43 9.94 -1.33
CA LEU A 142 2.84 10.60 -2.50
C LEU A 142 3.58 10.29 -3.80
N LYS A 143 4.92 10.36 -3.81
CA LYS A 143 5.72 10.05 -4.99
C LYS A 143 5.50 8.60 -5.43
N GLN A 144 5.57 7.67 -4.48
CA GLN A 144 5.35 6.26 -4.72
C GLN A 144 3.93 5.97 -5.22
N PHE A 145 2.92 6.65 -4.67
CA PHE A 145 1.55 6.57 -5.17
C PHE A 145 1.46 7.02 -6.63
N ASN A 146 2.12 8.11 -7.00
CA ASN A 146 2.13 8.58 -8.38
C ASN A 146 2.83 7.58 -9.32
N GLU A 147 3.97 7.02 -8.89
CA GLU A 147 4.75 6.06 -9.68
C GLU A 147 4.04 4.69 -9.81
N HIS A 148 3.37 4.23 -8.76
CA HIS A 148 2.70 2.93 -8.74
C HIS A 148 1.26 2.97 -9.25
N PHE A 149 0.55 4.10 -9.15
CA PHE A 149 -0.85 4.23 -9.52
C PHE A 149 -1.14 5.29 -10.56
N PHE A 150 -0.87 6.55 -10.24
CA PHE A 150 -1.38 7.66 -11.05
C PHE A 150 -0.79 7.68 -12.47
N ALA A 151 0.53 7.52 -12.60
CA ALA A 151 1.20 7.47 -13.89
C ALA A 151 0.75 6.26 -14.73
N PRO A 152 0.77 5.00 -14.24
CA PRO A 152 0.25 3.85 -14.99
C PRO A 152 -1.20 4.01 -15.45
N LEU A 153 -2.09 4.53 -14.59
CA LEU A 153 -3.50 4.77 -14.94
C LEU A 153 -3.64 5.83 -16.04
N LEU A 154 -2.92 6.94 -15.93
CA LEU A 154 -2.98 8.03 -16.90
C LEU A 154 -2.42 7.61 -18.27
N LEU A 155 -1.31 6.86 -18.28
CA LEU A 155 -0.74 6.32 -19.51
C LEU A 155 -1.66 5.26 -20.12
N ALA A 156 -2.26 4.39 -19.29
CA ALA A 156 -3.18 3.38 -19.78
C ALA A 156 -4.44 3.98 -20.41
N GLN A 157 -4.96 5.08 -19.83
CA GLN A 157 -6.09 5.81 -20.39
C GLN A 157 -5.80 6.37 -21.80
N ARG A 158 -4.56 6.81 -22.04
CA ARG A 158 -4.18 7.49 -23.30
C ARG A 158 -3.64 6.55 -24.36
N HIS A 159 -2.88 5.54 -23.94
CA HIS A 159 -2.05 4.70 -24.82
C HIS A 159 -2.37 3.21 -24.72
N GLY A 160 -3.32 2.82 -23.86
CA GLY A 160 -3.80 1.44 -23.73
C GLY A 160 -3.24 0.67 -22.52
N SER A 161 -3.87 -0.46 -22.20
CA SER A 161 -3.68 -1.21 -20.95
C SER A 161 -2.27 -1.79 -20.72
N TYR A 162 -1.40 -1.82 -21.73
CA TYR A 162 -0.02 -2.29 -21.59
C TYR A 162 0.75 -1.57 -20.47
N TYR A 163 0.50 -0.28 -20.26
CA TYR A 163 1.17 0.51 -19.21
C TYR A 163 0.84 0.06 -17.78
N LEU A 164 -0.27 -0.65 -17.57
CA LEU A 164 -0.62 -1.25 -16.28
C LEU A 164 0.35 -2.40 -15.90
N LYS A 165 1.01 -3.01 -16.89
CA LYS A 165 1.98 -4.10 -16.67
C LYS A 165 3.37 -3.59 -16.29
N SER A 166 3.57 -2.28 -16.18
CA SER A 166 4.87 -1.67 -15.91
C SER A 166 5.53 -2.19 -14.63
N LEU A 167 4.74 -2.43 -13.58
CA LEU A 167 5.23 -2.97 -12.30
C LEU A 167 5.78 -4.40 -12.38
N GLN A 168 5.58 -5.13 -13.49
CA GLN A 168 6.19 -6.44 -13.71
C GLN A 168 7.72 -6.35 -13.82
N HIS A 169 8.23 -5.27 -14.39
CA HIS A 169 9.67 -5.04 -14.60
C HIS A 169 10.19 -3.80 -13.86
N ARG A 170 9.30 -2.97 -13.31
CA ARG A 170 9.63 -1.76 -12.54
C ARG A 170 9.01 -1.85 -11.15
N ILE A 171 9.59 -2.66 -10.27
CA ILE A 171 9.04 -2.91 -8.93
C ILE A 171 8.89 -1.63 -8.08
N ASN A 172 9.70 -0.60 -8.36
CA ASN A 172 9.67 0.71 -7.70
C ASN A 172 8.72 1.72 -8.36
N GLY A 173 7.90 1.32 -9.33
CA GLY A 173 6.98 2.21 -10.02
C GLY A 173 7.47 2.72 -11.38
N PHE A 174 6.55 3.36 -12.11
CA PHE A 174 6.84 4.00 -13.40
C PHE A 174 7.45 5.39 -13.15
N PRO A 175 8.70 5.67 -13.59
CA PRO A 175 9.34 6.96 -13.35
C PRO A 175 8.50 8.14 -13.88
N LEU A 176 8.30 9.16 -13.04
CA LEU A 176 7.42 10.29 -13.38
C LEU A 176 7.99 11.14 -14.52
N ASP A 177 9.31 11.23 -14.66
CA ASP A 177 9.95 11.95 -15.76
C ASP A 177 9.73 11.24 -17.12
N GLU A 178 9.77 9.90 -17.15
CA GLU A 178 9.39 9.10 -18.31
C GLU A 178 7.89 9.28 -18.61
N ALA A 179 7.02 9.24 -17.59
CA ALA A 179 5.59 9.45 -17.76
C ALA A 179 5.28 10.83 -18.34
N SER A 180 5.92 11.87 -17.80
CA SER A 180 5.83 13.26 -18.24
C SER A 180 6.16 13.43 -19.73
N LYS A 181 7.19 12.73 -20.24
CA LYS A 181 7.59 12.75 -21.66
C LYS A 181 6.59 12.01 -22.58
N LEU A 182 5.92 10.99 -22.07
CA LEU A 182 4.92 10.21 -22.82
C LEU A 182 3.54 10.88 -22.87
N LEU A 183 3.31 11.93 -22.08
CA LEU A 183 2.07 12.69 -22.10
C LEU A 183 2.16 13.85 -23.10
N SER A 184 1.07 14.09 -23.82
CA SER A 184 0.92 15.30 -24.65
C SER A 184 1.11 16.56 -23.81
N TRP A 185 1.76 17.58 -24.37
CA TRP A 185 1.95 18.89 -23.73
C TRP A 185 0.66 19.50 -23.14
N LYS A 186 -0.52 19.15 -23.67
CA LYS A 186 -1.83 19.56 -23.14
C LYS A 186 -2.09 19.06 -21.71
N SER A 187 -1.43 17.99 -21.25
CA SER A 187 -1.57 17.52 -19.87
C SER A 187 -1.03 18.52 -18.85
N LYS A 188 -0.12 19.40 -19.25
CA LYS A 188 0.40 20.47 -18.39
C LYS A 188 -0.66 21.52 -18.04
N LEU A 189 -1.77 21.58 -18.77
CA LEU A 189 -2.89 22.48 -18.48
C LEU A 189 -3.82 21.95 -17.38
N SER A 190 -3.69 20.67 -17.00
CA SER A 190 -4.43 20.11 -15.87
C SER A 190 -3.64 20.34 -14.59
N PRO A 191 -4.16 21.10 -13.60
CA PRO A 191 -3.46 21.34 -12.34
C PRO A 191 -3.09 20.04 -11.63
N THR A 192 -4.00 19.06 -11.63
CA THR A 192 -3.79 17.74 -11.03
C THR A 192 -2.67 16.96 -11.72
N ILE A 193 -2.63 16.92 -13.05
CA ILE A 193 -1.57 16.19 -13.74
C ILE A 193 -0.24 16.92 -13.58
N TYR A 194 -0.27 18.26 -13.64
CA TYR A 194 0.92 19.07 -13.46
C TYR A 194 1.60 18.82 -12.12
N SER A 195 0.87 18.91 -11.00
CA SER A 195 1.42 18.77 -9.65
C SER A 195 1.91 17.37 -9.28
N HIS A 196 1.50 16.34 -10.03
CA HIS A 196 1.77 14.95 -9.67
C HIS A 196 2.64 14.19 -10.68
N ILE A 197 2.81 14.71 -11.89
CA ILE A 197 3.60 14.07 -12.95
C ILE A 197 4.69 15.00 -13.51
N HIS A 198 4.39 16.30 -13.68
CA HIS A 198 5.31 17.22 -14.37
C HIS A 198 6.24 17.99 -13.43
N PHE A 199 5.94 18.02 -12.13
CA PHE A 199 6.68 18.72 -11.08
C PHE A 199 7.25 17.73 -10.06
#